data_AF-A0A7C3LU36-F1
#
_entry.id   AF-A0A7C3LU36-F1
#
_cell.length_a   1.000
_cell.length_b   1.000
_cell.length_c   1.000
_cell.angle_alpha   90.00
_cell.angle_beta   90.00
_cell.angle_gamma   90.00
#
_symmetry.space_group_name_H-M   'P 1'
#
loop_
_entity.id
_entity.type
_entity.pdbx_description
1 polymer ?
#
loop_
_entity_poly.entity_id
_entity_poly.type
_entity_poly.pdbx_seq_one_letter_code
_entity_poly.pdbx_strand_id
1 'polypeptide(L)'
;MLIPSANIHFKGFIDTYAQYNPTDASYSNFRAYDFGANSFNLNMAQLKFWRPDDDGIGFVLRTDFGPGAMASGQNFTPGFYGVRGTTSGNTGTMPWSMFWVEEAYINLWIPDTNKELEMDAGQFQTLANFEVIQPTGNWMASLGYTFFLGAYTHTGVRFHYAPNGSNNIYFGVNNGWNTSFQNDQGSDFQDFELNYTGNPVSWLNLNFTGLFGPQIRNTYPGGVAFASISNTGAIIGNPDTSVPTWRNYGAFVVEVGPLKHFWLVTDDSYGWQAQGAYNTTLAGGVPIGPATWYSSENFIRYDISDTLDVVARYEVYYDLNGFMTGTGLPTAINDETVDLQWNFMPNVMSRIEYRHDNANQP
;
A
#
# COMPACT_ATOMS: atom_id res chain seq x y z
N MET A 1 21.56 27.76 -12.43
CA MET A 1 20.32 28.13 -13.13
C MET A 1 19.34 28.61 -12.07
N LEU A 2 19.11 29.92 -11.97
CA LEU A 2 18.10 30.47 -11.05
C LEU A 2 16.73 30.17 -11.68
N ILE A 3 15.94 29.31 -11.03
CA ILE A 3 14.55 29.05 -11.42
C ILE A 3 13.76 30.32 -11.04
N PRO A 4 13.24 31.11 -12.00
CA PRO A 4 12.45 32.30 -11.70
C PRO A 4 11.20 31.89 -10.93
N SER A 5 10.87 32.63 -9.85
CA SER A 5 9.68 32.49 -8.98
C SER A 5 8.95 31.15 -9.12
N ALA A 6 9.45 30.12 -8.44
CA ALA A 6 8.90 28.78 -8.56
C ALA A 6 7.43 28.81 -8.10
N ASN A 7 6.50 28.50 -9.02
CA ASN A 7 5.07 28.27 -8.76
C ASN A 7 4.92 27.04 -7.85
N ILE A 8 5.34 27.16 -6.60
CA ILE A 8 5.37 26.10 -5.60
C ILE A 8 4.11 26.22 -4.76
N HIS A 9 3.37 25.13 -4.73
CA HIS A 9 2.17 24.95 -3.96
C HIS A 9 2.48 24.10 -2.74
N PHE A 10 1.63 24.23 -1.71
CA PHE A 10 1.77 23.51 -0.47
C PHE A 10 0.41 23.09 0.07
N LYS A 11 0.32 21.86 0.60
CA LYS A 11 -0.81 21.38 1.40
C LYS A 11 -0.34 20.36 2.43
N GLY A 12 -1.20 20.04 3.39
CA GLY A 12 -0.92 19.04 4.40
C GLY A 12 -2.11 18.78 5.31
N PHE A 13 -1.97 17.81 6.20
CA PHE A 13 -2.97 17.49 7.23
C PHE A 13 -2.31 16.95 8.49
N ILE A 14 -3.09 16.88 9.56
CA ILE A 14 -2.79 16.17 10.80
C ILE A 14 -3.96 15.22 11.04
N ASP A 15 -3.66 13.94 11.27
CA ASP A 15 -4.64 12.90 11.55
C ASP A 15 -4.43 12.33 12.96
N THR A 16 -5.51 12.38 13.75
CA THR A 16 -5.54 11.94 15.14
C THR A 16 -6.81 11.17 15.39
N TYR A 17 -6.73 10.12 16.21
CA TYR A 17 -7.88 9.28 16.50
C TYR A 17 -7.88 8.79 17.95
N ALA A 18 -9.04 8.30 18.38
CA ALA A 18 -9.20 7.55 19.61
C ALA A 18 -9.79 6.20 19.25
N GLN A 19 -9.25 5.13 19.82
CA GLN A 19 -9.78 3.78 19.57
C GLN A 19 -10.07 3.04 20.85
N TYR A 20 -11.11 2.23 20.82
CA TYR A 20 -11.45 1.27 21.87
C TYR A 20 -11.46 -0.13 21.25
N ASN A 21 -10.62 -1.02 21.77
CA ASN A 21 -10.58 -2.42 21.39
C ASN A 21 -11.05 -3.25 22.59
N PRO A 22 -12.20 -3.96 22.48
CA PRO A 22 -12.80 -4.70 23.59
C PRO A 22 -12.06 -6.00 23.94
N THR A 23 -10.96 -6.32 23.24
CA THR A 23 -10.10 -7.47 23.58
C THR A 23 -9.08 -7.09 24.65
N ASP A 24 -8.50 -8.08 25.32
CA ASP A 24 -7.41 -7.89 26.30
C ASP A 24 -6.06 -7.51 25.64
N ALA A 25 -6.03 -7.28 24.33
CA ALA A 25 -4.83 -6.93 23.61
C ALA A 25 -4.46 -5.46 23.83
N SER A 26 -3.17 -5.19 24.10
CA SER A 26 -2.65 -3.83 24.22
C SER A 26 -2.52 -3.08 22.88
N TYR A 27 -2.88 -3.73 21.77
CA TYR A 27 -2.82 -3.19 20.41
C TYR A 27 -3.73 -3.96 19.44
N SER A 28 -4.25 -3.27 18.43
CA SER A 28 -4.92 -3.83 17.26
C SER A 28 -3.87 -4.32 16.27
N ASN A 29 -3.74 -5.65 16.13
CA ASN A 29 -2.82 -6.29 15.21
C ASN A 29 -3.29 -6.24 13.77
N PHE A 30 -2.35 -6.32 12.83
CA PHE A 30 -2.65 -6.47 11.40
C PHE A 30 -3.43 -5.29 10.82
N ARG A 31 -3.02 -4.08 11.22
CA ARG A 31 -3.59 -2.79 10.85
C ARG A 31 -2.50 -1.88 10.30
N ALA A 32 -2.83 -1.07 9.30
CA ALA A 32 -1.87 -0.16 8.66
C ALA A 32 -1.61 1.10 9.49
N TYR A 33 -2.65 1.95 9.69
CA TYR A 33 -2.49 3.33 10.17
C TYR A 33 -3.16 3.63 11.52
N ASP A 34 -3.88 2.67 12.08
CA ASP A 34 -4.67 2.80 13.30
C ASP A 34 -4.16 1.85 14.40
N PHE A 35 -2.83 1.82 14.59
CA PHE A 35 -2.15 0.97 15.55
C PHE A 35 -2.33 1.41 17.01
N GLY A 36 -2.59 0.44 17.89
CA GLY A 36 -2.74 0.65 19.34
C GLY A 36 -4.07 0.08 19.82
N ALA A 37 -4.41 0.30 21.08
CA ALA A 37 -5.70 -0.08 21.63
C ALA A 37 -6.02 0.81 22.83
N ASN A 38 -7.28 1.17 23.01
CA ASN A 38 -7.77 1.86 24.21
C ASN A 38 -7.01 3.16 24.51
N SER A 39 -6.69 3.93 23.48
CA SER A 39 -5.83 5.11 23.55
C SER A 39 -6.21 6.21 22.56
N PHE A 40 -5.74 7.42 22.83
CA PHE A 40 -5.71 8.55 21.90
C PHE A 40 -4.36 8.58 21.20
N ASN A 41 -4.34 8.66 19.89
CA ASN A 41 -3.14 8.51 19.08
C ASN A 41 -3.06 9.57 17.99
N LEU A 42 -1.83 9.92 17.62
CA LEU A 42 -1.52 10.53 16.33
C LEU A 42 -1.33 9.39 15.33
N ASN A 43 -2.04 9.42 14.21
CA ASN A 43 -1.70 8.57 13.07
C ASN A 43 -0.52 9.18 12.33
N MET A 44 -0.75 10.28 11.59
CA MET A 44 0.31 10.96 10.87
C MET A 44 0.04 12.46 10.71
N ALA A 45 1.10 13.22 10.50
CA ALA A 45 1.04 14.53 9.88
C ALA A 45 1.78 14.46 8.54
N GLN A 46 1.22 15.07 7.49
CA GLN A 46 1.80 15.02 6.15
C GLN A 46 1.94 16.42 5.57
N LEU A 47 3.05 16.65 4.87
CA LEU A 47 3.31 17.85 4.08
C LEU A 47 3.54 17.45 2.61
N LYS A 48 2.89 18.16 1.67
CA LYS A 48 3.12 18.04 0.22
C LYS A 48 3.50 19.39 -0.35
N PHE A 49 4.64 19.44 -1.02
CA PHE A 49 5.08 20.55 -1.85
C PHE A 49 5.09 20.08 -3.30
N TRP A 50 4.59 20.90 -4.22
CA TRP A 50 4.71 20.59 -5.64
C TRP A 50 4.83 21.83 -6.49
N ARG A 51 5.49 21.68 -7.63
CA ARG A 51 5.45 22.65 -8.72
C ARG A 51 4.78 21.97 -9.91
N PRO A 52 3.67 22.49 -10.43
CA PRO A 52 3.08 22.00 -11.67
C PRO A 52 4.09 22.08 -12.82
N ASP A 53 3.93 21.20 -13.80
CA ASP A 53 4.72 21.16 -15.02
C ASP A 53 4.09 21.98 -16.16
N ASP A 54 3.34 23.04 -15.83
CA ASP A 54 2.67 23.91 -16.81
C ASP A 54 3.62 24.44 -17.92
N ASP A 55 4.91 24.60 -17.58
CA ASP A 55 5.99 25.04 -18.46
C ASP A 55 6.93 23.90 -18.92
N GLY A 56 6.51 22.65 -18.75
CA GLY A 56 7.15 21.44 -19.28
C GLY A 56 7.85 20.57 -18.25
N ILE A 57 8.13 21.08 -17.04
CA ILE A 57 8.77 20.32 -15.96
C ILE A 57 8.18 20.72 -14.62
N GLY A 58 7.95 19.76 -13.73
CA GLY A 58 7.46 19.97 -12.38
C GLY A 58 8.21 19.12 -11.37
N PHE A 59 7.75 19.14 -10.12
CA PHE A 59 8.17 18.16 -9.13
C PHE A 59 7.11 17.98 -8.06
N VAL A 60 7.19 16.85 -7.37
CA VAL A 60 6.45 16.58 -6.14
C VAL A 60 7.42 16.14 -5.04
N LEU A 61 7.23 16.69 -3.86
CA LEU A 61 7.83 16.23 -2.61
C LEU A 61 6.72 16.06 -1.57
N ARG A 62 6.58 14.85 -1.03
CA ARG A 62 5.64 14.54 0.05
C ARG A 62 6.36 13.84 1.19
N THR A 63 6.15 14.34 2.40
CA THR A 63 6.79 13.82 3.61
C THR A 63 5.77 13.56 4.70
N ASP A 64 5.93 12.41 5.35
CA ASP A 64 5.08 11.92 6.41
C ASP A 64 5.81 11.97 7.74
N PHE A 65 5.07 12.27 8.80
CA PHE A 65 5.56 12.33 10.17
C PHE A 65 4.62 11.58 11.11
N GLY A 66 5.17 10.88 12.11
CA GLY A 66 4.37 10.13 13.10
C GLY A 66 4.35 8.62 12.88
N PRO A 67 3.56 7.88 13.68
CA PRO A 67 3.45 6.42 13.58
C PRO A 67 3.03 5.92 12.20
N GLY A 68 2.15 6.63 11.49
CA GLY A 68 1.74 6.29 10.13
C GLY A 68 2.89 6.30 9.13
N ALA A 69 3.86 7.22 9.28
CA ALA A 69 5.07 7.22 8.44
C ALA A 69 5.87 5.91 8.57
N MET A 70 5.78 5.23 9.72
CA MET A 70 6.41 3.92 9.92
C MET A 70 5.66 2.79 9.21
N ALA A 71 4.34 2.93 9.00
CA ALA A 71 3.53 1.98 8.25
C ALA A 71 3.79 2.13 6.75
N SER A 72 3.87 3.36 6.25
CA SER A 72 4.15 3.64 4.85
C SER A 72 5.61 3.34 4.46
N GLY A 73 6.57 3.66 5.34
CA GLY A 73 8.01 3.47 5.12
C GLY A 73 8.50 2.02 5.22
N GLN A 74 7.59 1.06 5.31
CA GLN A 74 7.93 -0.36 5.31
C GLN A 74 8.44 -0.75 3.92
N ASN A 75 9.70 -1.19 3.83
CA ASN A 75 10.08 -2.11 2.78
C ASN A 75 9.24 -3.37 2.99
N PHE A 76 8.16 -3.53 2.21
CA PHE A 76 7.18 -4.58 2.46
C PHE A 76 7.87 -5.94 2.47
N THR A 77 7.87 -6.56 3.65
CA THR A 77 8.34 -7.94 3.84
C THR A 77 7.10 -8.75 4.23
N PRO A 78 6.67 -9.71 3.39
CA PRO A 78 5.57 -10.60 3.73
C PRO A 78 5.74 -11.16 5.16
N GLY A 79 4.71 -11.04 5.99
CA GLY A 79 4.73 -11.43 7.40
C GLY A 79 5.52 -10.55 8.37
N PHE A 80 5.90 -9.33 7.99
CA PHE A 80 6.37 -8.33 8.95
C PHE A 80 5.21 -7.43 9.37
N TYR A 81 4.78 -7.58 10.62
CA TYR A 81 3.67 -6.85 11.22
C TYR A 81 4.20 -5.65 12.02
N GLY A 82 3.41 -4.59 12.13
CA GLY A 82 3.76 -3.32 12.77
C GLY A 82 4.60 -3.39 14.06
N VAL A 83 5.29 -2.28 14.38
CA VAL A 83 6.23 -2.06 15.50
C VAL A 83 6.22 -3.16 16.57
N ARG A 84 6.98 -4.25 16.35
CA ARG A 84 7.29 -5.21 17.40
C ARG A 84 8.25 -4.55 18.39
N GLY A 85 7.71 -3.90 19.41
CA GLY A 85 8.40 -3.71 20.68
C GLY A 85 8.47 -5.08 21.37
N THR A 86 9.54 -5.85 21.17
CA THR A 86 9.76 -7.03 22.01
C THR A 86 10.24 -6.56 23.38
N THR A 87 9.76 -7.21 24.45
CA THR A 87 10.25 -7.07 25.83
C THR A 87 11.69 -7.57 26.02
N SER A 88 12.35 -7.99 24.95
CA SER A 88 13.63 -8.67 24.95
C SER A 88 14.52 -8.18 23.81
N GLY A 89 14.80 -6.88 23.78
CA GLY A 89 16.08 -6.24 23.40
C GLY A 89 16.91 -6.74 22.20
N ASN A 90 16.41 -7.59 21.31
CA ASN A 90 17.15 -8.16 20.20
C ASN A 90 16.52 -7.78 18.86
N THR A 91 17.37 -7.19 18.04
CA THR A 91 17.10 -6.30 16.91
C THR A 91 16.76 -7.04 15.62
N GLY A 92 15.54 -6.83 15.13
CA GLY A 92 15.22 -6.77 13.70
C GLY A 92 14.56 -5.41 13.46
N THR A 93 15.39 -4.38 13.26
CA THR A 93 14.95 -2.98 13.27
C THR A 93 14.20 -2.61 12.00
N MET A 94 12.92 -2.22 12.13
CA MET A 94 12.27 -1.29 11.20
C MET A 94 13.09 -0.01 11.07
N PRO A 95 12.99 0.77 9.97
CA PRO A 95 13.42 2.16 10.01
C PRO A 95 12.64 2.85 11.13
N TRP A 96 13.32 3.21 12.22
CA TRP A 96 12.75 3.85 13.41
C TRP A 96 12.36 5.32 13.16
N SER A 97 12.22 5.74 11.91
CA SER A 97 11.89 7.10 11.61
C SER A 97 10.38 7.27 11.60
N MET A 98 9.88 8.08 12.54
CA MET A 98 8.58 8.75 12.43
C MET A 98 8.63 9.84 11.34
N PHE A 99 9.38 9.57 10.27
CA PHE A 99 9.64 10.41 9.12
C PHE A 99 9.82 9.49 7.92
N TRP A 100 9.10 9.77 6.85
CA TRP A 100 9.27 9.08 5.58
C TRP A 100 9.07 10.05 4.42
N VAL A 101 9.85 9.85 3.36
CA VAL A 101 9.65 10.54 2.08
C VAL A 101 8.75 9.65 1.26
N GLU A 102 7.46 9.99 1.20
CA GLU A 102 6.45 9.21 0.48
C GLU A 102 6.60 9.36 -1.03
N GLU A 103 6.68 10.61 -1.49
CA GLU A 103 6.85 10.95 -2.90
C GLU A 103 8.03 11.89 -3.06
N ALA A 104 8.88 11.62 -4.04
CA ALA A 104 9.97 12.49 -4.47
C ALA A 104 10.26 12.19 -5.93
N TYR A 105 9.59 12.91 -6.83
CA TYR A 105 9.72 12.70 -8.27
C TYR A 105 9.63 14.00 -9.06
N ILE A 106 10.19 13.96 -10.27
CA ILE A 106 10.06 15.00 -11.29
C ILE A 106 9.04 14.49 -12.30
N ASN A 107 8.09 15.35 -12.67
CA ASN A 107 7.19 15.14 -13.80
C ASN A 107 7.63 16.00 -14.98
N LEU A 108 7.54 15.44 -16.19
CA LEU A 108 7.94 16.10 -17.43
C LEU A 108 6.96 15.78 -18.55
N TRP A 109 6.51 16.84 -19.22
CA TRP A 109 5.79 16.72 -20.49
C TRP A 109 6.74 16.31 -21.61
N ILE A 110 6.39 15.23 -22.32
CA ILE A 110 7.16 14.84 -23.50
C ILE A 110 6.81 15.80 -24.65
N PRO A 111 7.81 16.53 -25.22
CA PRO A 111 7.56 17.49 -26.30
C PRO A 111 6.89 16.84 -27.51
N ASP A 112 6.17 17.67 -28.30
CA ASP A 112 5.52 17.27 -29.56
C ASP A 112 4.41 16.21 -29.43
N THR A 113 3.90 15.97 -28.21
CA THR A 113 2.80 15.02 -27.93
C THR A 113 1.46 15.70 -27.67
N ASN A 114 1.35 17.01 -27.92
CA ASN A 114 0.15 17.80 -27.59
C ASN A 114 -0.35 17.63 -26.13
N LYS A 115 0.59 17.40 -25.20
CA LYS A 115 0.28 17.12 -23.79
C LYS A 115 -0.54 15.84 -23.56
N GLU A 116 -0.34 14.84 -24.42
CA GLU A 116 -0.93 13.51 -24.23
C GLU A 116 0.01 12.56 -23.48
N LEU A 117 1.31 12.88 -23.39
CA LEU A 117 2.31 12.02 -22.76
C LEU A 117 3.14 12.77 -21.71
N GLU A 118 3.11 12.24 -20.49
CA GLU A 118 3.91 12.66 -19.35
C GLU A 118 4.87 11.54 -18.91
N MET A 119 5.94 11.93 -18.22
CA MET A 119 6.87 11.02 -17.57
C MET A 119 7.15 11.48 -16.14
N ASP A 120 6.95 10.56 -15.20
CA ASP A 120 7.38 10.68 -13.81
C ASP A 120 8.67 9.89 -13.59
N ALA A 121 9.65 10.51 -12.92
CA ALA A 121 10.89 9.84 -12.53
C ALA A 121 11.24 10.13 -11.08
N GLY A 122 11.34 9.09 -10.26
CA GLY A 122 11.57 9.16 -8.82
C GLY A 122 10.73 8.15 -8.05
N GLN A 123 10.35 8.50 -6.82
CA GLN A 123 9.43 7.70 -6.00
C GLN A 123 8.03 8.31 -6.02
N PHE A 124 7.02 7.50 -6.32
CA PHE A 124 5.62 7.90 -6.48
C PHE A 124 4.68 6.84 -5.90
N GLN A 125 3.45 7.23 -5.56
CA GLN A 125 2.44 6.29 -5.09
C GLN A 125 2.06 5.25 -6.16
N THR A 126 1.61 4.08 -5.71
CA THR A 126 1.02 3.06 -6.56
C THR A 126 -0.25 3.56 -7.26
N LEU A 127 -0.54 3.00 -8.42
CA LEU A 127 -1.84 3.16 -9.10
C LEU A 127 -2.81 2.03 -8.75
N ALA A 128 -2.33 1.01 -8.03
CA ALA A 128 -3.11 -0.15 -7.64
C ALA A 128 -3.98 0.14 -6.42
N ASN A 129 -5.10 -0.58 -6.36
CA ASN A 129 -6.09 -0.56 -5.28
C ASN A 129 -6.86 0.76 -5.17
N PHE A 130 -7.94 0.74 -4.40
CA PHE A 130 -8.85 1.87 -4.21
C PHE A 130 -8.43 2.80 -3.08
N GLU A 131 -8.03 2.24 -1.94
CA GLU A 131 -7.57 3.01 -0.79
C GLU A 131 -6.15 3.57 -1.01
N VAL A 132 -5.85 4.69 -0.37
CA VAL A 132 -4.59 5.44 -0.48
C VAL A 132 -3.97 5.68 0.89
N ILE A 133 -2.69 6.05 0.91
CA ILE A 133 -1.97 6.36 2.17
C ILE A 133 -2.64 7.51 2.94
N GLN A 134 -3.21 8.50 2.22
CA GLN A 134 -3.79 9.68 2.87
C GLN A 134 -5.20 9.40 3.38
N PRO A 135 -5.47 9.54 4.70
CA PRO A 135 -6.80 9.32 5.27
C PRO A 135 -7.90 10.17 4.63
N THR A 136 -7.54 11.39 4.18
CA THR A 136 -8.44 12.32 3.50
C THR A 136 -8.90 11.87 2.11
N GLY A 137 -8.19 10.91 1.49
CA GLY A 137 -8.55 10.31 0.21
C GLY A 137 -9.42 9.05 0.35
N ASN A 138 -9.50 8.47 1.55
CA ASN A 138 -10.23 7.23 1.80
C ASN A 138 -11.67 7.49 2.20
N TRP A 139 -12.54 6.50 2.00
CA TRP A 139 -13.93 6.56 2.44
C TRP A 139 -14.10 6.23 3.92
N MET A 140 -13.15 5.51 4.52
CA MET A 140 -13.22 5.04 5.91
C MET A 140 -11.99 5.51 6.70
N ALA A 141 -12.09 5.49 8.04
CA ALA A 141 -10.98 5.88 8.90
C ALA A 141 -9.87 4.81 8.93
N SER A 142 -10.24 3.52 8.96
CA SER A 142 -9.30 2.40 8.87
C SER A 142 -9.19 1.83 7.46
N LEU A 143 -7.99 1.37 7.10
CA LEU A 143 -7.70 0.76 5.80
C LEU A 143 -7.86 -0.76 5.85
N GLY A 144 -8.32 -1.33 4.74
CA GLY A 144 -8.52 -2.77 4.57
C GLY A 144 -7.20 -3.53 4.45
N TYR A 145 -7.32 -4.84 4.46
CA TYR A 145 -6.25 -5.81 4.25
C TYR A 145 -5.68 -5.78 2.83
N THR A 146 -6.49 -5.47 1.83
CA THR A 146 -6.12 -5.32 0.41
C THR A 146 -5.15 -4.17 0.25
N PHE A 147 -5.44 -3.05 0.91
CA PHE A 147 -4.48 -1.96 1.06
C PHE A 147 -3.27 -2.44 1.88
N PHE A 148 -3.48 -2.91 3.11
CA PHE A 148 -2.40 -3.22 4.05
C PHE A 148 -1.34 -4.20 3.52
N LEU A 149 -1.77 -5.20 2.75
CA LEU A 149 -0.91 -6.23 2.15
C LEU A 149 -0.58 -5.94 0.68
N GLY A 150 -0.97 -4.77 0.17
CA GLY A 150 -0.79 -4.37 -1.21
C GLY A 150 0.44 -3.49 -1.46
N ALA A 151 0.44 -2.86 -2.64
CA ALA A 151 1.42 -1.87 -3.02
C ALA A 151 1.08 -0.51 -2.40
N TYR A 152 2.10 0.27 -2.02
CA TYR A 152 1.98 1.66 -1.56
C TYR A 152 2.71 2.62 -2.50
N THR A 153 3.97 2.33 -2.81
CA THR A 153 4.82 3.20 -3.63
C THR A 153 5.70 2.40 -4.57
N HIS A 154 6.16 3.05 -5.63
CA HIS A 154 7.18 2.54 -6.53
C HIS A 154 8.29 3.57 -6.70
N THR A 155 9.50 3.09 -6.95
CA THR A 155 10.62 3.96 -7.35
C THR A 155 11.10 3.54 -8.73
N GLY A 156 11.08 4.46 -9.69
CA GLY A 156 11.41 4.17 -11.07
C GLY A 156 11.03 5.28 -12.03
N VAL A 157 10.63 4.87 -13.24
CA VAL A 157 10.11 5.76 -14.28
C VAL A 157 8.73 5.25 -14.68
N ARG A 158 7.74 6.14 -14.71
CA ARG A 158 6.38 5.86 -15.15
C ARG A 158 6.00 6.85 -16.25
N PHE A 159 5.48 6.33 -17.35
CA PHE A 159 4.88 7.11 -18.41
C PHE A 159 3.37 7.12 -18.25
N HIS A 160 2.74 8.25 -18.55
CA HIS A 160 1.28 8.43 -18.55
C HIS A 160 0.85 8.90 -19.94
N TYR A 161 0.04 8.10 -20.61
CA TYR A 161 -0.56 8.41 -21.90
C TYR A 161 -2.06 8.65 -21.76
N ALA A 162 -2.51 9.85 -22.13
CA ALA A 162 -3.91 10.29 -22.11
C ALA A 162 -4.40 10.62 -23.54
N PRO A 163 -4.79 9.61 -24.34
CA PRO A 163 -5.23 9.82 -25.73
C PRO A 163 -6.51 10.66 -25.88
N ASN A 164 -7.26 10.83 -24.79
CA ASN A 164 -8.48 11.62 -24.72
C ASN A 164 -8.83 11.92 -23.25
N GLY A 165 -9.88 12.70 -23.02
CA GLY A 165 -10.30 13.12 -21.67
C GLY A 165 -10.95 12.03 -20.78
N SER A 166 -11.03 10.77 -21.22
CA SER A 166 -11.69 9.68 -20.48
C SER A 166 -10.84 8.43 -20.29
N ASN A 167 -9.63 8.38 -20.86
CA ASN A 167 -8.79 7.19 -20.86
C ASN A 167 -7.36 7.57 -20.53
N ASN A 168 -6.76 6.86 -19.58
CA ASN A 168 -5.40 7.03 -19.13
C ASN A 168 -4.73 5.66 -19.12
N ILE A 169 -3.54 5.56 -19.70
CA ILE A 169 -2.72 4.35 -19.73
C ILE A 169 -1.39 4.70 -19.10
N TYR A 170 -0.91 3.87 -18.19
CA TYR A 170 0.41 4.05 -17.59
C TYR A 170 1.27 2.83 -17.89
N PHE A 171 2.55 3.08 -18.14
CA PHE A 171 3.55 2.04 -18.28
C PHE A 171 4.81 2.46 -17.52
N GLY A 172 5.34 1.57 -16.70
CA GLY A 172 6.48 1.87 -15.84
C GLY A 172 7.51 0.76 -15.76
N VAL A 173 8.72 1.16 -15.37
CA VAL A 173 9.78 0.27 -14.91
C VAL A 173 10.25 0.72 -13.53
N ASN A 174 10.28 -0.20 -12.57
CA ASN A 174 10.31 0.13 -11.15
C ASN A 174 11.26 -0.83 -10.40
N ASN A 175 11.78 -0.40 -9.25
CA ASN A 175 12.66 -1.19 -8.37
C ASN A 175 11.91 -2.28 -7.56
N GLY A 176 10.68 -2.59 -7.95
CA GLY A 176 9.69 -3.30 -7.13
C GLY A 176 8.70 -2.38 -6.44
N TRP A 177 7.64 -2.99 -5.92
CA TRP A 177 6.68 -2.31 -5.05
C TRP A 177 7.21 -2.18 -3.62
N ASN A 178 6.97 -1.02 -2.99
CA ASN A 178 7.37 -0.68 -1.62
C ASN A 178 8.89 -0.71 -1.39
N THR A 179 9.69 -0.49 -2.44
CA THR A 179 11.16 -0.44 -2.37
C THR A 179 11.70 0.80 -3.07
N SER A 180 12.64 1.49 -2.41
CA SER A 180 13.36 2.61 -3.03
C SER A 180 14.57 2.17 -3.83
N PHE A 181 15.15 1.02 -3.46
CA PHE A 181 16.34 0.45 -4.10
C PHE A 181 16.02 -0.94 -4.64
N GLN A 182 16.51 -1.23 -5.84
CA GLN A 182 16.48 -2.60 -6.36
C GLN A 182 17.27 -3.49 -5.41
N ASN A 183 16.64 -4.58 -4.98
CA ASN A 183 17.21 -5.48 -4.00
C ASN A 183 17.25 -6.95 -4.50
N ASP A 184 16.85 -7.18 -5.76
CA ASP A 184 16.82 -8.48 -6.45
C ASP A 184 18.22 -9.01 -6.76
N GLN A 185 18.85 -9.62 -5.76
CA GLN A 185 20.13 -10.29 -5.96
C GLN A 185 20.02 -11.34 -7.08
N GLY A 186 20.76 -11.12 -8.17
CA GLY A 186 20.84 -12.01 -9.33
C GLY A 186 19.98 -11.65 -10.53
N SER A 187 19.20 -10.55 -10.50
CA SER A 187 18.42 -10.08 -11.65
C SER A 187 18.98 -8.78 -12.20
N ASP A 188 19.22 -8.73 -13.52
CA ASP A 188 19.47 -7.47 -14.22
C ASP A 188 18.16 -6.74 -14.62
N PHE A 189 16.99 -7.36 -14.40
CA PHE A 189 15.67 -6.85 -14.79
C PHE A 189 15.00 -6.06 -13.66
N GLN A 190 14.20 -5.06 -14.03
CA GLN A 190 13.31 -4.28 -13.16
C GLN A 190 11.86 -4.81 -13.24
N ASP A 191 11.02 -4.43 -12.27
CA ASP A 191 9.59 -4.68 -12.31
C ASP A 191 8.91 -3.81 -13.36
N PHE A 192 7.93 -4.37 -14.06
CA PHE A 192 7.08 -3.67 -15.00
C PHE A 192 5.76 -3.31 -14.36
N GLU A 193 5.30 -2.10 -14.62
CA GLU A 193 3.99 -1.58 -14.25
C GLU A 193 3.17 -1.34 -15.51
N LEU A 194 1.91 -1.76 -15.49
CA LEU A 194 0.89 -1.39 -16.48
C LEU A 194 -0.37 -0.98 -15.73
N ASN A 195 -0.93 0.18 -16.05
CA ASN A 195 -2.25 0.58 -15.55
C ASN A 195 -3.14 1.10 -16.67
N TYR A 196 -4.44 0.83 -16.57
CA TYR A 196 -5.47 1.53 -17.31
C TYR A 196 -6.48 2.13 -16.33
N THR A 197 -6.74 3.43 -16.46
CA THR A 197 -7.81 4.13 -15.74
C THR A 197 -8.74 4.80 -16.76
N GLY A 198 -10.05 4.56 -16.64
CA GLY A 198 -11.01 5.14 -17.57
C GLY A 198 -12.40 5.33 -17.01
N ASN A 199 -13.12 6.29 -17.59
CA ASN A 199 -14.47 6.68 -17.24
C ASN A 199 -15.37 6.63 -18.49
N PRO A 200 -15.73 5.42 -18.97
CA PRO A 200 -16.44 5.23 -20.24
C PRO A 200 -17.82 5.92 -20.28
N VAL A 201 -18.45 6.10 -19.10
CA VAL A 201 -19.70 6.84 -18.90
C VAL A 201 -19.64 7.57 -17.56
N SER A 202 -20.49 8.58 -17.35
CA SER A 202 -20.42 9.47 -16.18
C SER A 202 -20.66 8.81 -14.81
N TRP A 203 -21.17 7.58 -14.79
CA TRP A 203 -21.48 6.83 -13.56
C TRP A 203 -20.53 5.65 -13.32
N LEU A 204 -19.53 5.43 -14.17
CA LEU A 204 -18.62 4.28 -14.11
C LEU A 204 -17.16 4.72 -14.20
N ASN A 205 -16.35 4.39 -13.19
CA ASN A 205 -14.89 4.45 -13.26
C ASN A 205 -14.29 3.05 -13.18
N LEU A 206 -13.23 2.83 -13.94
CA LEU A 206 -12.47 1.59 -14.00
C LEU A 206 -11.00 1.90 -13.75
N ASN A 207 -10.34 1.14 -12.89
CA ASN A 207 -8.87 1.14 -12.75
C ASN A 207 -8.39 -0.32 -12.72
N PHE A 208 -7.43 -0.64 -13.58
CA PHE A 208 -6.76 -1.93 -13.61
C PHE A 208 -5.27 -1.69 -13.51
N THR A 209 -4.60 -2.33 -12.54
CA THR A 209 -3.15 -2.27 -12.39
C THR A 209 -2.56 -3.67 -12.44
N GLY A 210 -1.46 -3.83 -13.18
CA GLY A 210 -0.63 -5.03 -13.19
C GLY A 210 0.81 -4.66 -12.88
N LEU A 211 1.39 -5.40 -11.94
CA LEU A 211 2.79 -5.31 -11.53
C LEU A 211 3.42 -6.68 -11.76
N PHE A 212 4.54 -6.73 -12.47
CA PHE A 212 5.20 -7.99 -12.81
C PHE A 212 6.71 -7.83 -12.90
N GLY A 213 7.44 -8.68 -12.20
CA GLY A 213 8.88 -8.71 -12.36
C GLY A 213 9.63 -9.56 -11.35
N PRO A 214 10.96 -9.49 -11.40
CA PRO A 214 11.81 -10.20 -10.48
C PRO A 214 11.66 -9.65 -9.06
N GLN A 215 11.65 -10.54 -8.08
CA GLN A 215 11.62 -10.20 -6.66
C GLN A 215 12.64 -11.06 -5.91
N ILE A 216 13.19 -10.53 -4.81
CA ILE A 216 14.02 -11.31 -3.90
C ILE A 216 13.26 -12.57 -3.46
N ARG A 217 13.96 -13.70 -3.43
CA ARG A 217 13.59 -14.84 -2.58
C ARG A 217 13.52 -14.37 -1.13
N ASN A 218 12.32 -14.12 -0.63
CA ASN A 218 12.11 -13.57 0.71
C ASN A 218 12.87 -14.41 1.76
N THR A 219 13.68 -13.75 2.60
CA THR A 219 14.27 -14.40 3.78
C THR A 219 13.24 -14.31 4.89
N TYR A 220 12.56 -15.43 5.14
CA TYR A 220 11.72 -15.75 6.30
C TYR A 220 10.72 -14.66 6.78
N PRO A 221 9.40 -14.87 6.60
CA PRO A 221 8.38 -14.16 7.35
C PRO A 221 8.49 -14.53 8.84
N GLY A 222 8.29 -13.57 9.74
CA GLY A 222 7.88 -13.88 11.11
C GLY A 222 8.91 -14.59 12.01
N GLY A 223 10.18 -14.22 11.94
CA GLY A 223 11.15 -14.69 12.92
C GLY A 223 12.54 -14.25 12.55
N VAL A 224 13.24 -13.67 13.52
CA VAL A 224 14.70 -13.59 13.55
C VAL A 224 15.33 -14.68 12.68
N ALA A 225 16.33 -14.29 11.90
CA ALA A 225 17.42 -15.21 11.60
C ALA A 225 17.98 -15.71 12.95
N PHE A 226 17.35 -16.72 13.55
CA PHE A 226 18.10 -17.79 14.14
C PHE A 226 18.78 -18.47 12.95
N ALA A 227 19.83 -17.83 12.44
CA ALA A 227 21.04 -18.60 12.35
C ALA A 227 21.14 -19.27 13.71
N SER A 228 20.77 -20.55 13.78
CA SER A 228 21.46 -21.40 14.72
C SER A 228 22.92 -21.15 14.35
N ILE A 229 23.60 -20.31 15.13
CA ILE A 229 25.03 -20.38 15.25
C ILE A 229 25.21 -21.75 15.87
N SER A 230 25.17 -22.79 15.03
CA SER A 230 25.78 -24.04 15.40
C SER A 230 27.21 -23.64 15.75
N ASN A 231 27.71 -24.07 16.90
CA ASN A 231 29.11 -23.90 17.30
C ASN A 231 30.10 -24.56 16.29
N THR A 232 29.59 -24.99 15.13
CA THR A 232 30.25 -25.57 13.98
C THR A 232 30.07 -24.74 12.72
N GLY A 233 30.08 -23.39 12.78
CA GLY A 233 30.41 -22.51 11.64
C GLY A 233 29.62 -22.68 10.33
N ALA A 234 28.52 -23.42 10.33
CA ALA A 234 27.73 -23.69 9.15
C ALA A 234 26.48 -22.81 9.22
N ILE A 235 26.49 -21.74 8.43
CA ILE A 235 25.24 -21.13 7.96
C ILE A 235 24.48 -22.28 7.29
N ILE A 236 23.35 -22.71 7.87
CA ILE A 236 22.42 -23.58 7.15
C ILE A 236 22.02 -22.78 5.92
N GLY A 237 22.62 -23.13 4.80
CA GLY A 237 22.65 -22.32 3.60
C GLY A 237 21.24 -21.98 3.20
N ASN A 238 20.96 -20.68 3.07
CA ASN A 238 19.90 -20.22 2.20
C ASN A 238 20.32 -20.69 0.80
N PRO A 239 19.69 -21.74 0.23
CA PRO A 239 20.05 -22.13 -1.11
C PRO A 239 19.57 -20.98 -1.99
N ASP A 240 20.51 -20.31 -2.63
CA ASP A 240 20.27 -19.49 -3.82
C ASP A 240 19.77 -18.05 -3.58
N THR A 241 20.53 -17.24 -2.84
CA THR A 241 20.40 -15.76 -2.85
C THR A 241 20.75 -15.13 -4.21
N SER A 242 21.22 -15.92 -5.18
CA SER A 242 21.69 -15.49 -6.50
C SER A 242 20.72 -15.76 -7.64
N VAL A 243 19.55 -16.36 -7.39
CA VAL A 243 18.54 -16.63 -8.43
C VAL A 243 17.26 -15.84 -8.15
N PRO A 244 16.93 -14.85 -9.00
CA PRO A 244 15.70 -14.07 -8.91
C PRO A 244 14.46 -14.97 -8.88
N THR A 245 13.48 -14.59 -8.07
CA THR A 245 12.14 -15.17 -8.12
C THR A 245 11.24 -14.25 -8.92
N TRP A 246 10.06 -14.70 -9.36
CA TRP A 246 9.10 -13.84 -10.04
C TRP A 246 7.87 -13.61 -9.17
N ARG A 247 7.37 -12.38 -9.18
CA ARG A 247 6.09 -12.00 -8.57
C ARG A 247 5.22 -11.29 -9.59
N ASN A 248 3.92 -11.54 -9.50
CA ASN A 248 2.91 -10.68 -10.10
C ASN A 248 1.90 -10.24 -9.05
N TYR A 249 1.39 -9.03 -9.23
CA TYR A 249 0.25 -8.51 -8.51
C TYR A 249 -0.67 -7.78 -9.48
N GLY A 250 -1.95 -8.07 -9.42
CA GLY A 250 -2.99 -7.38 -10.17
C GLY A 250 -4.02 -6.80 -9.21
N ALA A 251 -4.50 -5.60 -9.51
CA ALA A 251 -5.60 -4.95 -8.80
C ALA A 251 -6.64 -4.46 -9.81
N PHE A 252 -7.91 -4.63 -9.46
CA PHE A 252 -9.03 -4.25 -10.28
C PHE A 252 -10.07 -3.49 -9.45
N VAL A 253 -10.18 -2.20 -9.71
CA VAL A 253 -11.15 -1.32 -9.07
C VAL A 253 -12.27 -0.97 -10.05
N VAL A 254 -13.50 -1.18 -9.61
CA VAL A 254 -14.71 -0.70 -10.30
C VAL A 254 -15.49 0.18 -9.35
N GLU A 255 -15.68 1.44 -9.73
CA GLU A 255 -16.56 2.37 -9.02
C GLU A 255 -17.81 2.64 -9.86
N VAL A 256 -18.97 2.48 -9.25
CA VAL A 256 -20.28 2.68 -9.86
C VAL A 256 -21.09 3.66 -9.03
N GLY A 257 -21.48 4.78 -9.62
CA GLY A 257 -22.40 5.78 -9.04
C GLY A 257 -23.74 5.80 -9.77
N PRO A 258 -24.59 4.75 -9.64
CA PRO A 258 -25.76 4.58 -10.50
C PRO A 258 -26.89 5.57 -10.19
N LEU A 259 -26.87 6.17 -8.99
CA LEU A 259 -27.87 7.10 -8.50
C LEU A 259 -27.17 8.28 -7.83
N LYS A 260 -27.87 9.41 -7.73
CA LYS A 260 -27.36 10.56 -6.98
C LYS A 260 -27.16 10.16 -5.52
N HIS A 261 -26.04 10.56 -4.92
CA HIS A 261 -25.67 10.30 -3.52
C HIS A 261 -25.37 8.83 -3.18
N PHE A 262 -25.27 7.93 -4.16
CA PHE A 262 -25.03 6.51 -3.89
C PHE A 262 -23.93 5.94 -4.78
N TRP A 263 -22.93 5.32 -4.16
CA TRP A 263 -21.80 4.70 -4.85
C TRP A 263 -21.52 3.30 -4.31
N LEU A 264 -21.02 2.47 -5.23
CA LEU A 264 -20.52 1.13 -4.99
C LEU A 264 -19.08 1.08 -5.50
N VAL A 265 -18.20 0.46 -4.74
CA VAL A 265 -16.83 0.15 -5.20
C VAL A 265 -16.54 -1.31 -4.91
N THR A 266 -15.91 -2.00 -5.86
CA THR A 266 -15.19 -3.25 -5.60
C THR A 266 -13.74 -3.05 -5.98
N ASP A 267 -12.83 -3.50 -5.12
CA ASP A 267 -11.40 -3.59 -5.36
C ASP A 267 -10.96 -5.04 -5.16
N ASP A 268 -10.65 -5.71 -6.27
CA ASP A 268 -10.28 -7.10 -6.31
C ASP A 268 -8.79 -7.24 -6.64
N SER A 269 -8.04 -7.96 -5.81
CA SER A 269 -6.62 -8.19 -6.04
C SER A 269 -6.27 -9.66 -6.23
N TYR A 270 -5.21 -9.92 -7.00
CA TYR A 270 -4.62 -11.23 -7.17
C TYR A 270 -3.10 -11.12 -7.20
N GLY A 271 -2.42 -11.95 -6.42
CA GLY A 271 -0.97 -12.04 -6.48
C GLY A 271 -0.47 -13.46 -6.45
N TRP A 272 0.70 -13.63 -7.05
CA TRP A 272 1.41 -14.90 -7.12
C TRP A 272 2.92 -14.67 -7.03
N GLN A 273 3.61 -15.58 -6.36
CA GLN A 273 5.07 -15.58 -6.27
C GLN A 273 5.61 -16.99 -6.47
N ALA A 274 6.61 -17.15 -7.34
CA ALA A 274 7.21 -18.44 -7.71
C ALA A 274 7.80 -19.24 -6.54
N GLN A 275 8.41 -18.57 -5.55
CA GLN A 275 8.99 -19.19 -4.36
C GLN A 275 8.51 -18.46 -3.09
N GLY A 276 7.21 -18.56 -2.80
CA GLY A 276 6.60 -17.98 -1.61
C GLY A 276 6.07 -19.01 -0.59
N ALA A 277 5.80 -20.26 -0.99
CA ALA A 277 5.22 -21.26 -0.10
C ALA A 277 6.28 -22.04 0.70
N TYR A 278 5.99 -22.33 1.97
CA TYR A 278 6.91 -22.97 2.93
C TYR A 278 6.65 -24.46 3.10
N ASN A 279 7.70 -25.24 3.39
CA ASN A 279 7.61 -26.70 3.65
C ASN A 279 7.22 -27.04 5.11
N THR A 280 7.13 -26.06 6.00
CA THR A 280 6.86 -26.29 7.42
C THR A 280 5.82 -25.30 7.92
N THR A 281 4.94 -25.77 8.81
CA THR A 281 3.92 -24.96 9.51
C THR A 281 4.50 -23.99 10.54
N LEU A 282 5.83 -23.99 10.71
CA LEU A 282 6.56 -23.02 11.52
C LEU A 282 7.11 -21.96 10.56
N ALA A 283 6.74 -20.70 10.79
CA ALA A 283 7.36 -19.54 10.15
C ALA A 283 8.89 -19.68 10.21
N GLY A 284 9.58 -19.67 9.07
CA GLY A 284 11.03 -19.91 9.02
C GLY A 284 11.53 -21.08 8.14
N GLY A 285 10.72 -21.64 7.23
CA GLY A 285 11.17 -22.64 6.26
C GLY A 285 11.79 -22.04 4.98
N VAL A 286 12.62 -22.80 4.24
CA VAL A 286 13.02 -22.41 2.87
C VAL A 286 11.79 -22.48 1.97
N PRO A 287 11.46 -21.44 1.17
CA PRO A 287 10.38 -21.53 0.21
C PRO A 287 10.62 -22.65 -0.81
N ILE A 288 9.66 -23.55 -1.00
CA ILE A 288 9.78 -24.72 -1.88
C ILE A 288 8.79 -24.69 -3.06
N GLY A 289 7.88 -23.73 -3.12
CA GLY A 289 6.86 -23.67 -4.16
C GLY A 289 6.18 -22.31 -4.28
N PRO A 290 5.25 -22.18 -5.25
CA PRO A 290 4.56 -20.94 -5.49
C PRO A 290 3.60 -20.60 -4.35
N ALA A 291 3.48 -19.31 -4.04
CA ALA A 291 2.43 -18.76 -3.19
C ALA A 291 1.41 -18.00 -4.01
N THR A 292 0.14 -18.07 -3.61
CA THR A 292 -0.97 -17.33 -4.22
C THR A 292 -1.80 -16.66 -3.15
N TRP A 293 -2.22 -15.43 -3.42
CA TRP A 293 -3.18 -14.70 -2.61
C TRP A 293 -4.16 -13.92 -3.49
N TYR A 294 -5.31 -13.59 -2.92
CA TYR A 294 -6.31 -12.75 -3.57
C TYR A 294 -7.21 -12.11 -2.53
N SER A 295 -7.82 -10.99 -2.88
CA SER A 295 -8.75 -10.28 -2.01
C SER A 295 -9.91 -9.68 -2.79
N SER A 296 -10.95 -9.33 -2.06
CA SER A 296 -12.10 -8.57 -2.56
C SER A 296 -12.55 -7.61 -1.47
N GLU A 297 -12.37 -6.31 -1.71
CA GLU A 297 -12.74 -5.22 -0.82
C GLU A 297 -13.93 -4.47 -1.44
N ASN A 298 -15.08 -4.47 -0.76
CA ASN A 298 -16.33 -3.96 -1.32
C ASN A 298 -16.89 -2.85 -0.46
N PHE A 299 -17.14 -1.69 -1.06
CA PHE A 299 -17.70 -0.52 -0.39
C PHE A 299 -19.09 -0.17 -0.90
N ILE A 300 -19.90 0.33 0.03
CA ILE A 300 -21.16 1.02 -0.26
C ILE A 300 -21.12 2.36 0.44
N ARG A 301 -21.33 3.44 -0.30
CA ARG A 301 -21.39 4.80 0.24
C ARG A 301 -22.72 5.47 -0.07
N TYR A 302 -23.25 6.17 0.93
CA TYR A 302 -24.41 7.03 0.77
C TYR A 302 -24.19 8.41 1.41
N ASP A 303 -24.30 9.47 0.60
CA ASP A 303 -24.25 10.84 1.10
C ASP A 303 -25.65 11.24 1.62
N ILE A 304 -25.77 11.39 2.94
CA ILE A 304 -27.01 11.80 3.61
C ILE A 304 -27.27 13.31 3.37
N SER A 305 -26.21 14.09 3.29
CA SER A 305 -26.24 15.53 2.96
C SER A 305 -24.89 15.96 2.39
N ASP A 306 -24.74 17.24 2.04
CA ASP A 306 -23.48 17.81 1.54
C ASP A 306 -22.31 17.74 2.56
N THR A 307 -22.58 17.42 3.83
CA THR A 307 -21.56 17.35 4.90
C THR A 307 -21.52 16.03 5.65
N LEU A 308 -22.45 15.10 5.37
CA LEU A 308 -22.63 13.89 6.16
C LEU A 308 -22.81 12.70 5.23
N ASP A 309 -21.99 11.68 5.40
CA ASP A 309 -22.06 10.44 4.63
C ASP A 309 -21.87 9.21 5.54
N VAL A 310 -22.37 8.08 5.06
CA VAL A 310 -22.22 6.77 5.69
C VAL A 310 -21.62 5.81 4.68
N VAL A 311 -20.64 5.03 5.14
CA VAL A 311 -19.94 4.04 4.34
C VAL A 311 -19.97 2.71 5.07
N ALA A 312 -20.16 1.62 4.32
CA ALA A 312 -19.93 0.28 4.79
C ALA A 312 -18.88 -0.40 3.90
N ARG A 313 -17.99 -1.18 4.50
CA ARG A 313 -17.05 -2.07 3.82
C ARG A 313 -17.26 -3.50 4.28
N TYR A 314 -17.19 -4.42 3.33
CA TYR A 314 -16.92 -5.83 3.59
C TYR A 314 -15.70 -6.26 2.79
N GLU A 315 -14.75 -6.90 3.46
CA GLU A 315 -13.53 -7.35 2.82
C GLU A 315 -13.23 -8.81 3.16
N VAL A 316 -12.72 -9.55 2.17
CA VAL A 316 -12.07 -10.84 2.37
C VAL A 316 -10.68 -10.85 1.76
N TYR A 317 -9.70 -11.43 2.46
CA TYR A 317 -8.36 -11.65 1.96
C TYR A 317 -7.95 -13.11 2.20
N TYR A 318 -7.60 -13.80 1.12
CA TYR A 318 -7.18 -15.19 1.13
C TYR A 318 -5.70 -15.29 0.75
N ASP A 319 -4.91 -15.82 1.67
CA ASP A 319 -3.51 -16.14 1.46
C ASP A 319 -3.34 -17.65 1.55
N LEU A 320 -3.34 -18.32 0.40
CA LEU A 320 -3.43 -19.78 0.31
C LEU A 320 -2.20 -20.50 0.87
N ASN A 321 -1.12 -19.76 1.13
CA ASN A 321 0.16 -20.31 1.58
C ASN A 321 0.68 -19.63 2.84
N GLY A 322 -0.05 -18.65 3.39
CA GLY A 322 0.40 -17.86 4.52
C GLY A 322 1.65 -17.02 4.22
N PHE A 323 1.84 -16.68 2.95
CA PHE A 323 2.99 -15.91 2.48
C PHE A 323 2.85 -14.43 2.84
N MET A 324 1.78 -13.78 2.39
CA MET A 324 1.51 -12.35 2.62
C MET A 324 1.19 -12.07 4.09
N THR A 325 0.34 -12.91 4.66
CA THR A 325 -0.05 -12.91 6.07
C THR A 325 1.04 -13.43 6.98
N GLY A 326 2.10 -14.05 6.44
CA GLY A 326 3.28 -14.55 7.18
C GLY A 326 3.05 -15.70 8.16
N THR A 327 1.87 -16.32 8.15
CA THR A 327 1.52 -17.45 9.02
C THR A 327 2.20 -18.75 8.57
N GLY A 328 2.63 -18.82 7.30
CA GLY A 328 3.08 -20.06 6.66
C GLY A 328 1.98 -21.12 6.48
N LEU A 329 0.72 -20.76 6.72
CA LEU A 329 -0.46 -21.62 6.61
C LEU A 329 -1.54 -20.96 5.74
N PRO A 330 -2.41 -21.74 5.06
CA PRO A 330 -3.57 -21.17 4.39
C PRO A 330 -4.41 -20.32 5.34
N THR A 331 -4.47 -19.02 5.07
CA THR A 331 -5.05 -18.01 5.95
C THR A 331 -6.12 -17.24 5.20
N ALA A 332 -7.26 -17.06 5.87
CA ALA A 332 -8.36 -16.22 5.42
C ALA A 332 -8.65 -15.24 6.54
N ILE A 333 -8.66 -13.95 6.19
CA ILE A 333 -9.04 -12.86 7.07
C ILE A 333 -10.16 -12.07 6.41
N ASN A 334 -11.03 -11.47 7.22
CA ASN A 334 -12.11 -10.64 6.72
C ASN A 334 -12.40 -9.51 7.71
N ASP A 335 -12.91 -8.40 7.20
CA ASP A 335 -13.45 -7.32 8.02
C ASP A 335 -14.84 -6.88 7.61
N GLU A 336 -15.61 -6.49 8.63
CA GLU A 336 -16.88 -5.79 8.49
C GLU A 336 -16.73 -4.40 9.11
N THR A 337 -16.90 -3.36 8.31
CA THR A 337 -16.69 -1.98 8.75
C THR A 337 -17.89 -1.09 8.40
N VAL A 338 -18.25 -0.18 9.32
CA VAL A 338 -19.20 0.91 9.07
C VAL A 338 -18.62 2.21 9.61
N ASP A 339 -18.57 3.25 8.77
CA ASP A 339 -18.07 4.58 9.09
C ASP A 339 -19.17 5.62 8.86
N LEU A 340 -19.25 6.58 9.78
CA LEU A 340 -20.03 7.80 9.62
C LEU A 340 -19.07 8.99 9.58
N GLN A 341 -19.02 9.68 8.43
CA GLN A 341 -18.21 10.87 8.26
C GLN A 341 -19.05 12.14 8.35
N TRP A 342 -18.62 13.10 9.17
CA TRP A 342 -19.24 14.41 9.29
C TRP A 342 -18.21 15.55 9.11
N ASN A 343 -18.36 16.31 8.03
CA ASN A 343 -17.52 17.46 7.67
C ASN A 343 -18.18 18.76 8.17
N PHE A 344 -18.29 18.92 9.49
CA PHE A 344 -19.07 20.00 10.12
C PHE A 344 -18.40 21.38 10.06
N MET A 345 -17.13 21.47 9.67
CA MET A 345 -16.41 22.73 9.41
C MET A 345 -15.51 22.59 8.18
N PRO A 346 -15.23 23.68 7.45
CA PRO A 346 -14.27 23.67 6.36
C PRO A 346 -12.90 23.15 6.84
N ASN A 347 -12.28 22.28 6.05
CA ASN A 347 -10.97 21.68 6.32
C ASN A 347 -10.91 20.76 7.55
N VAL A 348 -12.07 20.36 8.09
CA VAL A 348 -12.15 19.37 9.18
C VAL A 348 -12.98 18.19 8.69
N MET A 349 -12.37 17.02 8.76
CA MET A 349 -13.02 15.73 8.53
C MET A 349 -13.10 15.02 9.88
N SER A 350 -14.28 14.53 10.23
CA SER A 350 -14.47 13.74 11.45
C SER A 350 -15.22 12.46 11.11
N ARG A 351 -14.85 11.37 11.78
CA ARG A 351 -15.35 10.04 11.52
C ARG A 351 -15.63 9.30 12.82
N ILE A 352 -16.67 8.48 12.80
CA ILE A 352 -16.93 7.47 13.83
C ILE A 352 -17.05 6.15 13.09
N GLU A 353 -16.15 5.22 13.43
CA GLU A 353 -16.06 3.93 12.77
C GLU A 353 -16.29 2.78 13.78
N TYR A 354 -17.01 1.77 13.32
CA TYR A 354 -16.99 0.44 13.90
C TYR A 354 -16.35 -0.52 12.89
N ARG A 355 -15.36 -1.29 13.33
CA ARG A 355 -14.77 -2.37 12.57
C ARG A 355 -14.74 -3.65 13.38
N HIS A 356 -15.01 -4.76 12.72
CA HIS A 356 -14.86 -6.10 13.25
C HIS A 356 -13.93 -6.91 12.34
N ASP A 357 -12.95 -7.57 12.94
CA ASP A 357 -11.95 -8.36 12.23
C ASP A 357 -12.05 -9.82 12.62
N ASN A 358 -11.95 -10.69 11.61
CA ASN A 358 -12.03 -12.14 11.76
C ASN A 358 -10.86 -12.81 11.03
N ALA A 359 -10.39 -13.92 11.58
CA ALA A 359 -9.33 -14.73 11.00
C ALA A 359 -9.61 -16.22 11.24
N ASN A 360 -9.27 -17.06 10.27
CA ASN A 360 -9.36 -18.52 10.42
C ASN A 360 -8.10 -19.15 11.05
N GLN A 361 -7.01 -18.37 11.18
CA GLN A 361 -5.79 -18.73 11.88
C GLN A 361 -5.59 -17.80 13.09
N PRO A 362 -5.02 -18.30 14.20
CA PRO A 362 -4.79 -17.54 15.42
C PRO A 362 -3.64 -16.52 15.33
#